data_AF-A0A238DKV8-F1
#
_entry.id   AF-A0A238DKV8-F1
#
_cell.length_a   1.000
_cell.length_b   1.000
_cell.length_c   1.000
_cell.angle_alpha   90.00
_cell.angle_beta   90.00
_cell.angle_gamma   90.00
#
_symmetry.space_group_name_H-M   'P 1'
#
loop_
_entity.id
_entity.type
_entity.pdbx_description
1 polymer ?
#
loop_
_entity_poly.entity_id
_entity_poly.type
_entity_poly.pdbx_seq_one_letter_code
_entity_poly.pdbx_strand_id
1 'polypeptide(L)' 'MSLIDELHLAVRPILLGSGEHLRDGLDLHALGYARTHAVAGERATYVFLSKRA' A
#
# COMPACT_ATOMS: atom_id res chain seq x y z
N MET A 1 5.25 18.86 -5.18
CA MET A 1 4.22 18.70 -4.14
C MET A 1 3.67 17.28 -4.23
N SER A 2 4.05 16.41 -3.30
CA SER A 2 3.30 15.16 -3.09
C SER A 2 2.05 15.50 -2.29
N LEU A 3 0.87 15.08 -2.74
CA LEU A 3 -0.40 15.34 -2.06
C LEU A 3 -0.75 14.28 -1.01
N ILE A 4 -0.01 13.18 -0.97
CA ILE A 4 -0.30 12.04 -0.10
C ILE A 4 0.92 11.84 0.79
N ASP A 5 0.70 11.97 2.09
CA ASP A 5 1.70 11.77 3.13
C ASP A 5 1.56 10.38 3.79
N GLU A 6 0.34 9.82 3.79
CA GLU A 6 0.01 8.52 4.37
C GLU A 6 -0.87 7.69 3.42
N LEU A 7 -0.58 6.40 3.31
CA LEU A 7 -1.30 5.45 2.46
C LEU A 7 -1.61 4.17 3.25
N HIS A 8 -2.90 3.83 3.34
CA HIS A 8 -3.40 2.63 4.04
C HIS A 8 -3.91 1.61 3.02
N LEU A 9 -3.27 0.45 2.95
CA LEU A 9 -3.60 -0.63 2.01
C LEU A 9 -4.13 -1.85 2.75
N ALA A 10 -5.36 -2.29 2.43
CA ALA A 10 -5.90 -3.56 2.90
C ALA A 10 -5.60 -4.67 1.89
N VAL A 11 -4.60 -5.49 2.17
CA VAL A 11 -4.19 -6.61 1.31
C VAL A 11 -4.97 -7.86 1.69
N ARG A 12 -5.87 -8.31 0.82
CA ARG A 12 -6.59 -9.57 0.99
C ARG A 12 -5.81 -10.72 0.36
N PRO A 13 -5.65 -11.86 1.03
CA PRO A 13 -4.95 -13.03 0.48
C PRO A 13 -5.87 -13.84 -0.46
N ILE A 14 -6.44 -13.18 -1.47
CA ILE A 14 -7.30 -13.81 -2.49
C ILE A 14 -6.72 -13.56 -3.87
N LEU A 15 -6.81 -14.56 -4.74
CA LEU A 15 -6.40 -14.43 -6.14
C LEU A 15 -7.60 -13.90 -6.94
N LEU A 16 -7.55 -12.63 -7.35
CA LEU A 16 -8.61 -12.00 -8.14
C LEU A 16 -8.62 -12.47 -9.60
N GLY A 17 -7.47 -12.92 -10.12
CA GLY A 17 -7.31 -13.37 -11.52
C GLY A 17 -7.16 -12.21 -12.51
N SER A 18 -8.04 -11.22 -12.47
CA SER A 18 -7.98 -10.02 -13.31
C SER A 18 -8.65 -8.82 -12.63
N GLY A 19 -8.29 -7.60 -13.06
CA GLY A 19 -8.84 -6.35 -12.51
C GLY A 19 -7.90 -5.18 -12.70
N GLU A 20 -8.22 -4.06 -12.06
CA GLU A 20 -7.35 -2.89 -12.07
C GLU A 20 -6.16 -3.09 -11.12
N HIS A 21 -4.96 -2.85 -11.63
CA HIS A 21 -3.72 -2.96 -10.87
C HIS A 21 -3.44 -1.63 -10.15
N LEU A 22 -3.86 -1.53 -8.90
CA LEU A 22 -3.62 -0.34 -8.05
C LEU A 22 -2.14 0.11 -8.00
N ARG A 23 -1.22 -0.82 -8.23
CA ARG A 23 0.24 -0.59 -8.13
C ARG A 23 0.93 -0.48 -9.48
N ASP A 24 0.20 -0.53 -10.60
CA ASP A 24 0.82 -0.45 -11.92
C ASP A 24 1.46 0.93 -12.13
N GLY A 25 2.70 0.94 -12.60
CA GLY A 25 3.50 2.17 -12.75
C GLY A 25 3.84 2.91 -11.45
N LEU A 26 3.52 2.35 -10.27
CA LEU A 26 3.72 3.02 -8.98
C LEU A 26 4.91 2.43 -8.21
N ASP A 27 6.05 3.11 -8.27
CA ASP A 27 7.18 2.83 -7.38
C ASP A 27 7.02 3.61 -6.07
N LEU A 28 6.38 2.96 -5.10
CA LEU A 28 6.19 3.52 -3.76
C LEU A 28 7.51 3.88 -3.07
N HIS A 29 8.58 3.13 -3.31
CA HIS A 29 9.89 3.40 -2.71
C HIS A 29 10.55 4.62 -3.35
N ALA A 30 10.55 4.72 -4.68
CA ALA A 30 11.05 5.91 -5.40
C ALA A 30 10.24 7.18 -5.09
N LEU A 31 8.95 7.04 -4.75
CA LEU A 31 8.11 8.14 -4.28
C LEU A 31 8.38 8.56 -2.83
N GLY A 32 9.27 7.85 -2.13
CA GLY A 32 9.68 8.13 -0.76
C GLY A 32 8.78 7.50 0.31
N TYR A 33 7.88 6.59 -0.05
CA TYR A 33 7.09 5.87 0.95
C TYR A 33 7.90 4.75 1.61
N ALA A 34 7.77 4.67 2.92
CA ALA A 34 8.29 3.57 3.72
C ALA A 34 7.14 2.91 4.48
N ARG A 35 7.26 1.59 4.68
CA ARG A 35 6.33 0.87 5.55
C ARG A 35 6.53 1.33 6.99
N THR A 36 5.45 1.80 7.61
CA THR A 36 5.42 2.17 9.02
C THR A 36 4.95 1.01 9.88
N HIS A 37 3.86 0.34 9.49
CA HIS A 37 3.31 -0.77 10.24
C HIS A 37 2.54 -1.75 9.35
N ALA A 38 2.35 -2.98 9.82
CA ALA A 38 1.35 -3.86 9.22
C ALA A 38 0.63 -4.67 10.30
N VAL A 39 -0.69 -4.73 10.21
CA VAL A 39 -1.56 -5.46 11.13
C VAL A 39 -2.23 -6.60 10.39
N ALA A 40 -2.00 -7.83 10.83
CA ALA A 40 -2.75 -8.98 10.35
C ALA A 40 -4.16 -8.96 10.94
N GLY A 41 -5.16 -8.69 10.11
CA GLY A 41 -6.57 -8.85 10.45
C GLY A 41 -7.11 -10.20 10.00
N GLU A 42 -8.35 -10.49 10.38
CA GLU A 42 -9.00 -11.79 10.13
C GLU A 42 -9.11 -12.13 8.63
N ARG A 43 -9.31 -11.13 7.77
CA ARG A 43 -9.59 -11.31 6.33
C ARG A 43 -8.64 -10.56 5.40
N ALA A 44 -7.75 -9.75 5.98
CA ALA A 44 -6.85 -8.87 5.27
C ALA A 44 -5.66 -8.49 6.16
N THR A 45 -4.50 -8.25 5.56
CA THR A 45 -3.40 -7.55 6.20
C THR A 45 -3.49 -6.07 5.86
N TYR A 46 -3.58 -5.23 6.89
CA TYR A 46 -3.56 -3.79 6.74
C TYR A 46 -2.11 -3.30 6.76
N VAL A 47 -1.66 -2.67 5.68
CA VAL A 47 -0.31 -2.14 5.51
C VAL A 47 -0.38 -0.62 5.52
N PHE A 48 0.41 0.00 6.38
CA PHE A 48 0.49 1.44 6.54
C PHE A 48 1.83 1.90 5.97
N LEU A 49 1.76 2.89 5.08
CA LEU A 49 2.90 3.50 4.42
C LEU A 49 2.86 4.99 4.72
N SER A 50 4.00 5.57 5.09
CA SER A 50 4.13 7.03 5.20
C SER A 50 5.27 7.50 4.31
N LYS A 51 5.15 8.71 3.79
CA LYS A 51 6.23 9.35 3.06
C LYS A 51 7.32 9.76 4.06
N ARG A 52 8.56 9.32 3.84
CA ARG A 52 9.73 9.87 4.55
C ARG A 52 10.07 11.21 3.89
N ALA A 53 10.02 12.27 4.68
CA ALA A 53 10.47 13.60 4.28
C ALA A 53 11.98 13.61 4.02
#